data_AF-A0A7X2MSW7-F1
#
_entry.id   AF-A0A7X2MSW7-F1
#
_cell.length_a   1.000
_cell.length_b   1.000
_cell.length_c   1.000
_cell.angle_alpha   90.00
_cell.angle_beta   90.00
_cell.angle_gamma   90.00
#
_symmetry.space_group_name_H-M   'P 1'
#
loop_
_entity.id
_entity.type
_entity.pdbx_description
1 polymer ?
#
loop_
_entity_poly.entity_id
_entity_poly.type
_entity_poly.pdbx_seq_one_letter_code
_entity_poly.pdbx_strand_id
1 'polypeptide(L)'
;MTIFRLMIAALTTLTFSSPLFAEQIGSVDTVFKIFGPDHKIVVEAFDDPDVKNVTCYISRAKTGGIKGGLGLAEDTSDAAISCQQVGPV
;
A
#
# COMPACT_ATOMS: atom_id res chain seq x y z
N MET A 1 27.12 -23.90 -22.87
CA MET A 1 27.63 -23.31 -21.60
C MET A 1 27.08 -21.90 -21.32
N THR A 2 26.79 -21.09 -22.34
CA THR A 2 26.19 -19.75 -22.22
C THR A 2 24.72 -19.75 -21.75
N ILE A 3 23.89 -20.65 -22.28
CA ILE A 3 22.47 -20.79 -21.90
C ILE A 3 22.29 -21.15 -20.42
N PHE A 4 23.12 -22.05 -19.90
CA PHE A 4 23.07 -22.45 -18.49
C PHE A 4 23.44 -21.30 -17.54
N ARG A 5 24.41 -20.45 -17.94
CA ARG A 5 24.77 -19.23 -17.19
C ARG A 5 23.65 -18.18 -17.22
N LEU A 6 22.96 -18.02 -18.35
CA LEU A 6 21.80 -17.13 -18.47
C LEU A 6 20.63 -17.58 -17.59
N MET A 7 20.35 -18.90 -17.52
CA MET A 7 19.31 -19.42 -16.62
C MET A 7 19.64 -19.19 -15.14
N ILE A 8 20.90 -19.38 -14.74
CA ILE A 8 21.31 -19.12 -13.35
C ILE A 8 21.15 -17.63 -13.00
N ALA A 9 21.57 -16.72 -13.89
CA ALA A 9 21.43 -15.28 -13.68
C ALA A 9 19.96 -14.82 -13.60
N ALA A 10 19.09 -15.37 -14.44
CA ALA A 10 17.66 -15.08 -14.42
C ALA A 10 16.98 -15.62 -13.14
N LEU A 11 17.40 -16.79 -12.65
CA LEU A 11 16.86 -17.36 -11.42
C LEU A 11 17.29 -16.54 -10.19
N THR A 12 18.54 -16.06 -10.15
CA THR A 12 19.03 -15.23 -9.03
C THR A 12 18.39 -13.84 -8.94
N THR A 13 17.93 -13.28 -10.06
CA THR A 13 17.27 -11.96 -10.07
C THR A 13 15.83 -12.03 -9.59
N LEU A 14 15.12 -13.14 -9.85
CA LEU A 14 13.78 -13.37 -9.33
C LEU A 14 13.74 -13.53 -7.79
N THR A 15 14.81 -14.07 -7.18
CA THR A 15 14.86 -14.29 -5.72
C THR A 15 15.14 -13.03 -4.91
N PHE A 16 15.54 -11.93 -5.54
CA PHE A 16 15.94 -10.69 -4.86
C PHE A 16 14.92 -9.55 -4.94
N SER A 17 13.71 -9.78 -5.47
CA SER A 17 12.67 -8.76 -5.46
C SER A 17 12.05 -8.61 -4.07
N SER A 18 12.41 -7.55 -3.34
CA SER A 18 11.74 -7.16 -2.11
C SER A 18 10.33 -6.64 -2.45
N PRO A 19 9.27 -7.09 -1.78
CA PRO A 19 7.96 -6.46 -1.92
C PRO A 19 8.03 -5.04 -1.34
N LEU A 20 7.63 -4.05 -2.15
CA LEU A 20 7.42 -2.68 -1.67
C LEU A 20 5.99 -2.60 -1.11
N PHE A 21 5.84 -2.77 0.20
CA PHE A 21 4.56 -2.56 0.87
C PHE A 21 4.40 -1.07 1.17
N ALA A 22 3.23 -0.51 0.85
CA ALA A 22 2.85 0.79 1.38
C ALA A 22 2.73 0.67 2.90
N GLU A 23 3.45 1.54 3.62
CA GLU A 23 3.45 1.49 5.08
C GLU A 23 2.18 2.14 5.61
N GLN A 24 1.38 1.38 6.36
CA GLN A 24 0.24 1.96 7.05
C GLN A 24 0.71 2.77 8.25
N ILE A 25 0.55 4.09 8.19
CA ILE A 25 0.89 5.00 9.29
C ILE A 25 -0.18 4.96 10.39
N GLY A 26 -1.44 4.82 9.99
CA GLY A 26 -2.54 4.76 10.93
C GLY A 26 -3.90 4.59 10.29
N SER A 27 -4.93 4.64 11.12
CA SER A 27 -6.33 4.64 10.68
C SER A 27 -7.21 5.38 11.67
N VAL A 28 -8.29 5.99 11.16
CA VAL A 28 -9.33 6.61 11.97
C VAL A 28 -10.66 5.94 11.67
N ASP A 29 -11.40 5.54 12.70
CA ASP A 29 -12.73 4.96 12.53
C ASP A 29 -13.75 6.08 12.29
N THR A 30 -14.65 5.85 11.33
CA THR A 30 -15.64 6.84 10.87
C THR A 30 -17.07 6.43 11.22
N VAL A 31 -17.39 5.14 11.07
CA VAL A 31 -18.74 4.63 11.34
C VAL A 31 -18.63 3.27 12.02
N PHE A 32 -19.22 3.20 13.22
CA PHE A 32 -19.30 1.98 14.01
C PHE A 32 -20.22 0.93 13.36
N LYS A 33 -19.80 -0.33 13.42
CA LYS A 33 -20.56 -1.51 13.01
C LYS A 33 -20.67 -2.49 14.18
N ILE A 34 -21.90 -2.92 14.46
CA ILE A 34 -22.15 -3.92 15.51
C ILE A 34 -21.53 -5.28 15.15
N PHE A 35 -21.52 -5.63 13.85
CA PHE A 35 -21.03 -6.92 13.36
C PHE A 35 -19.94 -6.73 12.31
N GLY A 36 -18.70 -7.08 12.69
CA GLY A 36 -17.50 -6.92 11.86
C GLY A 36 -16.75 -5.61 12.15
N PRO A 37 -15.66 -5.34 11.41
CA PRO A 37 -14.85 -4.12 11.61
C PRO A 37 -15.62 -2.84 11.29
N ASP A 38 -15.19 -1.72 11.85
CA ASP A 38 -15.76 -0.41 11.54
C ASP A 38 -15.34 0.08 10.15
N HIS A 39 -16.14 1.01 9.59
CA HIS A 39 -15.66 1.80 8.47
C HIS A 39 -14.56 2.73 8.96
N LYS A 40 -13.48 2.82 8.20
CA LYS A 40 -12.32 3.62 8.61
C LYS A 40 -11.64 4.26 7.43
N ILE A 41 -10.94 5.35 7.70
CA ILE A 41 -10.00 5.96 6.78
C ILE A 41 -8.62 5.49 7.17
N VAL A 42 -7.93 4.83 6.26
CA VAL A 42 -6.56 4.34 6.44
C VAL A 42 -5.61 5.33 5.78
N VAL A 43 -4.53 5.68 6.48
CA VAL A 43 -3.45 6.54 5.95
C VAL A 43 -2.23 5.68 5.71
N GLU A 44 -1.76 5.67 4.47
CA GLU A 44 -0.57 4.93 4.03
C GLU A 44 0.48 5.90 3.48
N ALA A 45 1.75 5.62 3.72
CA ALA A 45 2.88 6.31 3.10
C ALA A 45 3.53 5.44 2.03
N PHE A 46 3.96 6.10 0.96
CA PHE A 46 4.85 5.52 -0.04
C PHE A 46 5.78 6.60 -0.59
N ASP A 47 6.99 6.21 -0.97
CA ASP A 47 7.94 7.12 -1.61
C ASP A 47 7.65 7.25 -3.10
N ASP A 48 7.79 8.46 -3.63
CA ASP A 48 7.60 8.74 -5.04
C ASP A 48 8.76 8.12 -5.84
N PRO A 49 8.47 7.25 -6.84
CA PRO A 49 9.52 6.59 -7.63
C PRO A 49 10.25 7.53 -8.58
N ASP A 50 9.63 8.65 -8.97
CA ASP A 50 10.14 9.60 -9.93
C ASP A 50 10.90 10.76 -9.23
N VAL A 51 10.54 11.08 -7.98
CA VAL A 51 11.16 12.16 -7.21
C VAL A 51 11.78 11.65 -5.91
N LYS A 52 13.11 11.69 -5.82
CA LYS A 52 13.82 11.26 -4.62
C LYS A 52 13.48 12.14 -3.41
N ASN A 53 13.42 11.52 -2.23
CA ASN A 53 13.17 12.20 -0.96
C ASN A 53 11.81 12.93 -0.90
N VAL A 54 10.83 12.46 -1.67
CA VAL A 54 9.42 12.85 -1.55
C VAL A 54 8.61 11.62 -1.13
N THR A 55 7.85 11.77 -0.05
CA THR A 55 6.94 10.74 0.44
C THR A 55 5.50 11.23 0.26
N CYS A 56 4.67 10.38 -0.33
CA CYS A 56 3.25 10.61 -0.54
C CYS A 56 2.43 9.89 0.52
N TYR A 57 1.54 10.63 1.16
CA TYR A 57 0.57 10.15 2.13
C TYR A 57 -0.78 10.05 1.44
N ILE A 58 -1.33 8.84 1.37
CA ILE A 58 -2.66 8.59 0.81
C ILE A 58 -3.64 8.21 1.92
N SER A 59 -4.75 8.92 1.99
CA SER A 59 -5.90 8.53 2.77
C SER A 59 -6.89 7.79 1.88
N ARG A 60 -7.36 6.62 2.30
CA ARG A 60 -8.40 5.84 1.61
C ARG A 60 -9.45 5.36 2.59
N ALA A 61 -10.72 5.46 2.21
CA ALA A 61 -11.80 4.88 2.97
C ALA A 61 -11.87 3.36 2.75
N LYS A 62 -11.96 2.59 3.83
CA LYS A 62 -12.16 1.14 3.82
C LYS A 62 -13.54 0.78 4.36
N THR A 63 -14.21 -0.11 3.65
CA THR A 63 -15.54 -0.58 4.01
C THR A 63 -15.46 -1.58 5.17
N GLY A 64 -16.20 -1.29 6.25
CA GLY A 64 -16.36 -2.17 7.40
C GLY A 64 -17.50 -3.19 7.25
N GLY A 65 -17.87 -3.81 8.37
CA GLY A 65 -18.88 -4.84 8.49
C GLY A 65 -18.37 -6.23 8.10
N ILE A 66 -19.25 -7.22 8.17
CA ILE A 66 -18.91 -8.63 7.89
C ILE A 66 -18.25 -8.79 6.51
N LYS A 67 -18.79 -8.14 5.46
CA LYS A 67 -18.22 -8.20 4.11
C LYS A 67 -16.84 -7.54 4.03
N GLY A 68 -16.68 -6.40 4.72
CA GLY A 68 -15.39 -5.69 4.81
C GLY A 68 -14.32 -6.50 5.52
N GLY A 69 -14.67 -7.12 6.65
CA GLY A 69 -13.76 -8.00 7.38
C GLY A 69 -13.34 -9.26 6.63
N LEU A 70 -14.16 -9.72 5.68
CA LEU A 70 -13.83 -10.85 4.79
C LEU A 70 -13.13 -10.42 3.50
N GLY A 71 -12.90 -9.12 3.28
CA GLY A 71 -12.31 -8.61 2.04
C GLY A 71 -13.20 -8.76 0.80
N LEU A 72 -14.51 -8.93 1.00
CA LEU A 72 -15.51 -9.07 -0.07
C LEU A 72 -16.30 -7.78 -0.30
N ALA A 73 -16.05 -6.75 0.51
CA ALA A 73 -16.65 -5.45 0.30
C ALA A 73 -15.81 -4.64 -0.68
N GLU A 74 -16.51 -3.86 -1.51
CA GLU A 74 -15.90 -2.81 -2.30
C GLU A 74 -15.65 -1.59 -1.41
N ASP A 75 -14.45 -1.04 -1.50
CA ASP A 75 -14.07 0.20 -0.84
C ASP A 75 -14.60 1.39 -1.66
N THR A 76 -15.00 2.46 -0.98
CA THR A 76 -15.46 3.68 -1.64
C THR A 76 -14.31 4.38 -2.36
N SER A 77 -14.60 5.07 -3.46
CA SER A 77 -13.60 5.82 -4.24
C SER A 77 -13.12 7.13 -3.58
N ASP A 78 -13.49 7.35 -2.31
CA ASP A 78 -13.04 8.49 -1.51
C ASP A 78 -11.58 8.30 -1.09
N ALA A 79 -10.69 8.97 -1.80
CA ALA A 79 -9.27 8.99 -1.52
C ALA A 79 -8.68 10.39 -1.71
N ALA A 80 -7.69 10.75 -0.89
CA ALA A 80 -6.89 11.95 -1.06
C ALA A 80 -5.41 11.61 -0.95
N ILE A 81 -4.58 12.34 -1.68
CA ILE A 81 -3.12 12.15 -1.70
C ILE A 81 -2.44 13.50 -1.43
N SER A 82 -1.41 13.47 -0.60
CA SER A 82 -0.55 14.62 -0.31
C SER A 82 0.90 14.18 -0.29
N CYS A 83 1.70 14.72 -1.21
CA CYS A 83 3.13 14.43 -1.29
C CYS A 83 3.95 15.54 -0.64
N GLN A 84 4.89 15.17 0.21
CA GLN A 84 5.72 16.09 0.97
C GLN A 84 7.19 15.74 0.79
N GLN A 85 8.00 16.78 0.68
CA GLN A 85 9.45 16.63 0.62
C GLN A 85 9.98 16.28 2.03
N VAL A 86 10.60 15.11 2.16
CA VAL A 86 11.16 14.60 3.42
C VAL A 86 12.69 14.73 3.50
N GLY A 87 13.34 15.10 2.38
CA GLY A 87 14.79 15.33 2.31
C GLY A 87 15.20 16.16 1.08
N PRO A 88 16.49 16.34 0.81
CA PRO A 88 16.97 17.16 -0.32
C PRO A 88 16.56 16.56 -1.67
N VAL A 89 15.94 17.35 -2.54
CA VAL A 89 15.59 16.96 -3.92
C VAL A 89 16.70 17.30 -4.90
#